data_AF-A0A914J4R0-F1
#
_entry.id   AF-A0A914J4R0-F1
#
_cell.length_a   1.000
_cell.length_b   1.000
_cell.length_c   1.000
_cell.angle_alpha   90.00
_cell.angle_beta   90.00
_cell.angle_gamma   90.00
#
_symmetry.space_group_name_H-M   'P 1'
#
loop_
_entity.id
_entity.type
_entity.pdbx_description
1 polymer ?
#
loop_
_entity_poly.entity_id
_entity_poly.type
_entity_poly.pdbx_seq_one_letter_code
_entity_poly.pdbx_strand_id
1 'polypeptide(L)'
;MSLFSVSLVGNRFFNYVAIGLIEIPAVAAGPILLDKIGRRLTVSFTHLGTALAFILAAFTFTDSPMAQLMFWLTAKFAIAAAFMCIFAFASESFPTSERNMCIGICSVIGKLLGSGAPFIQMTSSVWTPLPLVIFASFSATAGLLALLLTETTHKQLPDSLLKIRNS
;
A
#
# COMPACT_ATOMS: atom_id res chain seq x y z
N MET A 1 -10.18 -1.44 -5.47
CA MET A 1 -10.44 -2.49 -4.45
C MET A 1 -11.92 -2.67 -4.13
N SER A 2 -12.75 -1.63 -4.13
CA SER A 2 -14.19 -1.73 -3.85
C SER A 2 -14.96 -2.65 -4.82
N LEU A 3 -14.46 -2.87 -6.04
CA LEU A 3 -15.07 -3.82 -7.00
C LEU A 3 -15.03 -5.28 -6.52
N PHE A 4 -14.02 -5.68 -5.74
CA PHE A 4 -13.95 -7.05 -5.19
C PHE A 4 -14.98 -7.29 -4.08
N SER A 5 -15.46 -6.25 -3.39
CA SER A 5 -16.49 -6.37 -2.36
C SER A 5 -17.82 -6.91 -2.88
N VAL A 6 -18.06 -6.72 -4.18
CA VAL A 6 -19.27 -7.15 -4.90
C VAL A 6 -19.15 -8.60 -5.38
N SER A 7 -17.92 -9.14 -5.47
CA SER A 7 -17.63 -10.51 -5.92
C SER A 7 -17.49 -11.51 -4.77
N LEU A 8 -17.40 -11.06 -3.51
CA LEU A 8 -17.40 -11.96 -2.34
C LEU A 8 -18.82 -12.44 -2.03
N VAL A 9 -18.99 -13.76 -1.88
CA VAL A 9 -20.26 -14.42 -1.56
C VAL A 9 -20.76 -13.93 -0.18
N GLY A 10 -21.93 -13.29 -0.13
CA GLY A 10 -22.52 -12.75 1.11
C GLY A 10 -23.30 -11.45 0.92
N ASN A 11 -23.66 -10.77 2.02
CA ASN A 11 -24.33 -9.47 1.96
C ASN A 11 -23.33 -8.37 1.52
N ARG A 12 -23.42 -7.95 0.26
CA ARG A 12 -22.60 -6.90 -0.36
C ARG A 12 -22.49 -5.60 0.46
N PHE A 13 -23.54 -5.20 1.19
CA PHE A 13 -23.52 -4.00 2.02
C PHE A 13 -22.62 -4.18 3.24
N PHE A 14 -22.69 -5.36 3.88
CA PHE A 14 -21.83 -5.70 5.00
C PHE A 14 -20.36 -5.75 4.57
N ASN A 15 -20.06 -6.39 3.44
CA ASN A 15 -18.71 -6.43 2.88
C ASN A 15 -18.20 -5.00 2.63
N TYR A 16 -18.99 -4.15 1.97
CA TYR A 16 -18.57 -2.77 1.70
C TYR A 16 -18.28 -1.96 2.97
N VAL A 17 -19.13 -2.07 4.00
CA VAL A 17 -18.94 -1.38 5.28
C VAL A 17 -17.70 -1.91 6.01
N ALA A 18 -17.50 -3.23 6.09
CA ALA A 18 -16.32 -3.82 6.73
C ALA A 18 -15.01 -3.37 6.05
N ILE A 19 -15.06 -3.27 4.73
CA ILE A 19 -13.96 -2.80 3.88
C ILE A 19 -13.67 -1.31 4.10
N GLY A 20 -14.65 -0.47 4.38
CA GLY A 20 -14.42 0.92 4.77
C GLY A 20 -13.90 1.04 6.20
N LEU A 21 -14.45 0.26 7.13
CA LEU A 21 -14.08 0.32 8.55
C LEU A 21 -12.62 -0.07 8.79
N ILE A 22 -12.10 -1.07 8.07
CA ILE A 22 -10.71 -1.55 8.19
C ILE A 22 -9.67 -0.51 7.76
N GLU A 23 -10.03 0.48 6.94
CA GLU A 23 -9.09 1.51 6.48
C GLU A 23 -8.69 2.47 7.60
N ILE A 24 -9.61 2.83 8.48
CA ILE A 24 -9.37 3.77 9.59
C ILE A 24 -8.21 3.29 10.50
N PRO A 25 -8.23 2.06 11.06
CA PRO A 25 -7.13 1.58 11.87
C PRO A 25 -5.86 1.34 11.06
N ALA A 26 -5.95 0.98 9.78
CA ALA A 26 -4.78 0.77 8.92
C ALA A 26 -3.98 2.07 8.72
N VAL A 27 -4.68 3.17 8.50
CA VAL A 27 -4.08 4.50 8.33
C VAL A 27 -3.43 4.98 9.63
N ALA A 28 -4.01 4.68 10.79
CA ALA A 28 -3.41 5.03 12.08
C ALA A 28 -2.19 4.14 12.44
N ALA A 29 -2.23 2.85 12.10
CA ALA A 29 -1.16 1.91 12.43
C ALA A 29 0.16 2.19 11.68
N GLY A 30 0.08 2.65 10.43
CA GLY A 30 1.28 2.90 9.60
C GLY A 30 2.28 3.89 10.24
N PRO A 31 1.86 5.12 10.57
CA PRO A 31 2.73 6.12 11.21
C PRO A 31 3.30 5.65 12.56
N ILE A 32 2.51 4.94 13.37
CA ILE A 32 2.98 4.39 14.65
C ILE A 32 4.11 3.38 14.44
N LEU A 33 4.01 2.55 13.39
CA LEU A 33 5.04 1.57 13.05
C LEU A 33 6.32 2.23 12.53
N LEU A 34 6.19 3.35 11.80
CA LEU A 34 7.33 4.15 11.33
C LEU A 34 8.11 4.74 12.50
N ASP A 35 7.41 5.30 13.49
CA ASP A 35 8.03 5.96 14.65
C ASP A 35 8.83 4.98 15.54
N LYS A 36 8.42 3.71 15.59
CA LYS A 36 9.04 2.71 16.49
C LYS A 36 10.22 1.93 15.89
N ILE A 37 10.16 1.57 14.61
CA ILE A 37 11.08 0.58 14.00
C ILE A 37 12.11 1.24 13.07
N GLY A 38 11.86 2.47 12.63
CA GLY A 38 12.71 3.18 11.69
C GLY A 38 12.21 3.07 10.25
N ARG A 39 12.40 4.16 9.49
CA ARG A 39 11.61 4.45 8.29
C ARG A 39 11.82 3.46 7.15
N ARG A 40 13.07 3.11 6.83
CA ARG A 40 13.41 2.22 5.72
C ARG A 40 12.93 0.79 5.96
N LEU A 41 13.23 0.24 7.13
CA LEU A 41 12.84 -1.12 7.50
C LEU A 41 11.33 -1.24 7.57
N THR A 42 10.63 -0.26 8.16
CA THR A 42 9.16 -0.27 8.20
C THR A 42 8.55 -0.27 6.80
N VAL A 43 8.99 0.59 5.88
CA VAL A 43 8.43 0.62 4.51
C VAL A 43 8.68 -0.71 3.79
N SER A 44 9.87 -1.29 3.89
CA SER A 44 10.15 -2.58 3.25
C SER A 44 9.34 -3.73 3.87
N PHE A 45 9.36 -3.88 5.20
CA PHE A 45 8.66 -4.97 5.87
C PHE A 45 7.14 -4.90 5.69
N THR A 46 6.56 -3.70 5.69
CA THR A 46 5.12 -3.52 5.41
C THR A 46 4.76 -3.90 3.97
N HIS A 47 5.60 -3.59 2.98
CA HIS A 47 5.36 -3.97 1.58
C HIS A 47 5.58 -5.47 1.32
N LEU A 48 6.59 -6.08 1.93
CA LEU A 48 6.82 -7.52 1.88
C LEU A 48 5.71 -8.28 2.61
N GLY A 49 5.27 -7.79 3.77
CA GLY A 49 4.13 -8.33 4.52
C GLY A 49 2.83 -8.24 3.72
N THR A 50 2.62 -7.14 3.01
CA THR A 50 1.48 -6.97 2.08
C THR A 50 1.53 -7.98 0.94
N ALA A 51 2.70 -8.18 0.32
CA ALA A 51 2.86 -9.17 -0.73
C ALA A 51 2.54 -10.59 -0.23
N LEU A 52 3.03 -10.94 0.97
CA LEU A 52 2.73 -12.21 1.60
C LEU A 52 1.23 -12.34 1.90
N ALA A 53 0.58 -11.31 2.44
CA ALA A 53 -0.86 -11.32 2.73
C ALA A 53 -1.69 -11.52 1.46
N PHE A 54 -1.32 -10.92 0.33
CA PHE A 54 -2.00 -11.15 -0.95
C PHE A 54 -1.77 -12.55 -1.50
N ILE A 55 -0.56 -13.10 -1.37
CA ILE A 55 -0.27 -14.49 -1.75
C ILE A 55 -1.10 -15.45 -0.91
N LEU A 56 -1.14 -15.26 0.40
CA LEU A 56 -1.97 -16.06 1.29
C LEU A 56 -3.46 -15.95 0.94
N ALA A 57 -3.97 -14.76 0.67
CA ALA A 57 -5.35 -14.55 0.24
C ALA A 57 -5.64 -15.19 -1.14
N ALA A 58 -4.63 -15.27 -2.03
CA ALA A 58 -4.75 -15.87 -3.35
C ALA A 58 -4.84 -17.41 -3.29
N PHE A 59 -4.07 -18.04 -2.41
CA PHE A 59 -4.04 -19.51 -2.28
C PHE A 59 -5.06 -20.06 -1.29
N THR A 60 -5.66 -19.21 -0.45
CA THR A 60 -6.68 -19.63 0.50
C THR A 60 -8.06 -19.65 -0.17
N PHE A 61 -8.27 -20.62 -1.06
CA PHE A 61 -9.60 -21.00 -1.52
C PHE A 61 -10.25 -21.90 -0.47
N THR A 62 -10.88 -21.28 0.53
CA THR A 62 -11.70 -22.02 1.52
C THR A 62 -13.16 -22.01 1.08
N ASP A 63 -13.91 -23.09 1.31
CA ASP A 63 -15.35 -23.15 1.00
C ASP A 63 -16.20 -22.17 1.83
N SER A 64 -15.64 -21.62 2.92
CA SER A 64 -16.32 -20.66 3.78
C SER A 64 -16.18 -19.21 3.27
N PRO A 65 -17.29 -18.52 2.92
CA PRO A 65 -17.25 -17.14 2.45
C PRO A 65 -16.77 -16.15 3.52
N MET A 66 -17.03 -16.44 4.80
CA MET A 66 -16.57 -15.61 5.92
C MET A 66 -15.04 -15.67 6.07
N ALA A 67 -14.44 -16.85 5.89
CA ALA A 67 -12.99 -16.99 5.94
C ALA A 67 -12.33 -16.21 4.80
N GLN A 68 -12.85 -16.31 3.57
CA GLN A 68 -12.36 -15.53 2.42
C GLN A 68 -12.44 -14.02 2.69
N LEU A 69 -13.53 -13.53 3.29
CA LEU A 69 -13.67 -12.13 3.68
C LEU A 69 -12.59 -11.69 4.68
N MET A 70 -12.29 -12.50 5.69
CA MET A 70 -11.25 -12.17 6.68
C MET A 70 -9.86 -12.09 6.05
N PHE A 71 -9.50 -13.02 5.16
CA PHE A 71 -8.23 -12.96 4.44
C PHE A 71 -8.14 -11.72 3.53
N TRP A 72 -9.23 -11.41 2.85
CA TRP A 72 -9.30 -10.23 1.99
C TRP A 72 -9.18 -8.93 2.80
N LEU A 73 -9.85 -8.83 3.94
CA LEU A 73 -9.75 -7.68 4.85
C LEU A 73 -8.34 -7.53 5.42
N THR A 74 -7.68 -8.64 5.76
CA THR A 74 -6.30 -8.63 6.24
C THR A 74 -5.33 -8.12 5.16
N ALA A 75 -5.47 -8.61 3.93
CA ALA A 75 -4.68 -8.12 2.81
C ALA A 75 -4.95 -6.64 2.51
N LYS A 76 -6.22 -6.19 2.62
CA LYS A 76 -6.59 -4.79 2.48
C LYS A 76 -5.97 -3.91 3.58
N PHE A 77 -5.99 -4.36 4.82
CA PHE A 77 -5.36 -3.67 5.94
C PHE A 77 -3.85 -3.51 5.69
N ALA A 78 -3.17 -4.59 5.29
CA ALA A 78 -1.74 -4.59 5.05
C ALA A 78 -1.33 -3.55 3.97
N ILE A 79 -2.03 -3.53 2.82
CA ILE A 79 -1.72 -2.57 1.75
C ILE A 79 -2.00 -1.12 2.17
N ALA A 80 -3.08 -0.87 2.93
CA ALA A 80 -3.40 0.47 3.40
C ALA A 80 -2.34 0.99 4.38
N ALA A 81 -1.89 0.15 5.30
CA ALA A 81 -0.78 0.48 6.21
C ALA A 81 0.52 0.73 5.44
N ALA A 82 0.87 -0.14 4.48
CA ALA A 82 2.08 0.01 3.66
C ALA A 82 2.07 1.31 2.83
N PHE A 83 0.92 1.67 2.25
CA PHE A 83 0.74 2.92 1.51
C PHE A 83 0.91 4.15 2.41
N MET A 84 0.38 4.10 3.63
CA MET A 84 0.56 5.18 4.59
C MET A 84 2.02 5.32 5.02
N CYS A 85 2.72 4.20 5.24
CA CYS A 85 4.14 4.21 5.60
C CYS A 85 5.01 4.87 4.51
N ILE A 86 4.82 4.47 3.25
CA ILE A 86 5.61 5.06 2.15
C ILE A 86 5.25 6.53 1.92
N PHE A 87 3.98 6.91 2.10
CA PHE A 87 3.56 8.30 1.97
C PHE A 87 4.16 9.19 3.06
N ALA A 88 4.13 8.74 4.32
CA ALA A 88 4.76 9.44 5.43
C ALA A 88 6.28 9.58 5.21
N PHE A 89 6.96 8.50 4.83
CA PHE A 89 8.38 8.52 4.49
C PHE A 89 8.72 9.49 3.34
N ALA A 90 7.93 9.47 2.26
CA ALA A 90 8.09 10.40 1.15
C ALA A 90 7.90 11.84 1.62
N SER A 91 6.86 12.09 2.43
CA SER A 91 6.58 13.41 2.96
C SER A 91 7.77 13.96 3.75
N GLU A 92 8.42 13.15 4.58
CA GLU A 92 9.55 13.58 5.41
C GLU A 92 10.86 13.74 4.61
N SER A 93 10.98 13.03 3.48
CA SER A 93 12.16 13.06 2.63
C SER A 93 12.17 14.24 1.65
N PHE A 94 10.99 14.72 1.21
CA PHE A 94 10.88 15.79 0.22
C PHE A 94 10.56 17.16 0.85
N PRO A 95 11.29 18.23 0.49
CA PRO A 95 10.96 19.60 0.91
C PRO A 95 9.60 20.05 0.34
N THR A 96 8.98 21.03 0.99
CA THR A 96 7.58 21.44 0.78
C THR A 96 7.23 21.83 -0.66
N SER A 97 8.21 22.36 -1.41
CA SER A 97 8.05 22.73 -2.83
C SER A 97 7.88 21.51 -3.75
N GLU A 98 8.67 20.46 -3.52
CA GLU A 98 8.64 19.22 -4.32
C GLU A 98 7.50 18.28 -3.88
N ARG A 99 7.04 18.41 -2.62
CA ARG A 99 5.95 17.59 -2.07
C ARG A 99 4.65 17.77 -2.85
N ASN A 100 4.28 19.00 -3.20
CA ASN A 100 3.04 19.27 -3.95
C ASN A 100 3.07 18.65 -5.35
N MET A 101 4.22 18.70 -6.03
CA MET A 101 4.41 18.04 -7.33
C MET A 101 4.31 16.51 -7.19
N CYS A 102 4.93 15.94 -6.16
CA CYS A 102 4.87 14.50 -5.88
C CYS A 102 3.43 14.03 -5.62
N ILE A 103 2.66 14.74 -4.79
CA ILE A 103 1.24 14.46 -4.55
C ILE A 103 0.43 14.55 -5.84
N GLY A 104 0.70 15.55 -6.69
CA GLY A 104 0.08 15.71 -8.00
C GLY A 104 0.33 14.50 -8.92
N ILE A 105 1.59 14.06 -9.03
CA ILE A 105 1.99 12.88 -9.81
C ILE A 105 1.31 11.62 -9.25
N CYS A 106 1.35 11.41 -7.93
CA CYS A 106 0.67 10.30 -7.28
C CYS A 106 -0.84 10.30 -7.55
N SER A 107 -1.49 11.46 -7.61
CA SER A 107 -2.91 11.56 -7.93
C SER A 107 -3.21 11.15 -9.38
N VAL A 108 -2.39 11.59 -10.34
CA VAL A 108 -2.53 11.20 -11.75
C VAL A 108 -2.29 9.69 -11.91
N ILE A 109 -1.23 9.15 -11.32
CA ILE A 109 -0.94 7.72 -11.33
C ILE A 109 -2.09 6.94 -10.67
N GLY A 110 -2.59 7.40 -9.52
CA GLY A 110 -3.72 6.80 -8.83
C GLY A 110 -5.00 6.76 -9.68
N LYS A 111 -5.27 7.80 -10.46
CA LYS A 111 -6.37 7.83 -11.43
C LYS A 111 -6.15 6.84 -12.57
N LEU A 112 -4.94 6.76 -13.12
CA LEU A 112 -4.60 5.78 -14.16
C LEU A 112 -4.73 4.33 -13.65
N LEU A 113 -4.25 4.05 -12.44
CA LEU A 113 -4.40 2.75 -11.79
C LEU A 113 -5.87 2.43 -11.49
N GLY A 114 -6.66 3.44 -11.10
CA GLY A 114 -8.11 3.31 -10.92
C GLY A 114 -8.82 2.94 -12.22
N SER A 115 -8.49 3.62 -13.32
CA SER A 115 -9.01 3.30 -14.66
C SER A 115 -8.52 1.95 -15.18
N GLY A 116 -7.33 1.50 -14.76
CA GLY A 116 -6.74 0.20 -15.09
C GLY A 116 -7.29 -0.97 -14.28
N ALA A 117 -7.92 -0.71 -13.13
CA ALA A 117 -8.48 -1.74 -12.24
C ALA A 117 -9.42 -2.75 -12.93
N PRO A 118 -10.39 -2.36 -13.80
CA PRO A 118 -11.26 -3.33 -14.47
C PRO A 118 -10.50 -4.27 -15.40
N PHE A 119 -9.41 -3.83 -16.03
CA PHE A 119 -8.58 -4.69 -16.89
C PHE A 119 -7.87 -5.77 -16.07
N ILE A 120 -7.33 -5.41 -14.90
CA ILE A 120 -6.70 -6.37 -13.97
C ILE A 120 -7.76 -7.35 -13.43
N GLN A 121 -8.97 -6.88 -13.17
CA GLN A 121 -10.07 -7.74 -12.74
C GLN A 121 -10.54 -8.69 -13.84
N MET A 122 -10.53 -8.27 -15.10
CA MET A 122 -10.88 -9.13 -16.24
C MET A 122 -9.96 -10.36 -16.34
N THR A 123 -8.70 -10.24 -15.91
CA THR A 123 -7.75 -11.36 -15.83
C THR A 123 -8.17 -12.46 -14.85
N SER A 124 -9.10 -12.18 -13.91
CA SER A 124 -9.69 -13.21 -13.03
C SER A 124 -10.49 -14.27 -13.79
N SER A 125 -10.93 -13.98 -15.02
CA SER A 125 -11.63 -14.93 -15.89
C SER A 125 -10.74 -16.09 -16.37
N VAL A 126 -9.42 -15.88 -16.42
CA VAL A 126 -8.45 -16.92 -16.81
C VAL A 126 -8.04 -17.74 -15.58
N TRP A 127 -7.73 -17.06 -14.47
CA TRP A 127 -7.41 -17.69 -13.20
C TRP A 127 -7.82 -16.78 -12.05
N THR A 128 -8.74 -17.24 -11.21
CA THR A 128 -9.36 -16.43 -10.14
C THR A 128 -8.37 -15.72 -9.20
N PRO A 129 -7.25 -16.32 -8.75
CA PRO A 129 -6.27 -15.65 -7.90
C PRO A 129 -5.27 -14.76 -8.66
N LEU A 130 -5.27 -14.76 -10.00
CA LEU A 130 -4.29 -14.03 -10.82
C LEU A 130 -4.22 -12.51 -10.53
N PRO A 131 -5.33 -11.78 -10.33
CA PRO A 131 -5.27 -10.38 -9.93
C PRO A 131 -4.51 -10.16 -8.61
N LEU A 132 -4.71 -11.04 -7.62
CA LEU A 132 -4.06 -10.95 -6.32
C LEU A 132 -2.54 -11.19 -6.44
N VAL A 133 -2.14 -12.15 -7.28
CA VAL A 133 -0.72 -12.41 -7.58
C VAL A 133 -0.07 -11.21 -8.27
N ILE A 134 -0.77 -10.53 -9.18
CA ILE A 134 -0.29 -9.30 -9.81
C ILE A 134 -0.07 -8.21 -8.75
N PHE A 135 -1.04 -7.97 -7.86
CA PHE A 135 -0.85 -6.97 -6.78
C PHE A 135 0.28 -7.35 -5.83
N ALA A 136 0.45 -8.65 -5.52
CA ALA A 136 1.54 -9.14 -4.69
C ALA A 136 2.91 -8.90 -5.33
N SER A 137 3.07 -9.12 -6.64
CA SER A 137 4.34 -8.90 -7.34
C SER A 137 4.72 -7.43 -7.38
N PHE A 138 3.76 -6.53 -7.61
CA PHE A 138 3.97 -5.08 -7.51
C PHE A 138 4.42 -4.68 -6.10
N SER A 139 3.74 -5.18 -5.06
CA SER A 139 4.08 -4.89 -3.66
C SER A 139 5.46 -5.45 -3.28
N ALA A 140 5.79 -6.66 -3.71
CA ALA A 140 7.10 -7.27 -3.47
C ALA A 140 8.22 -6.47 -4.15
N THR A 141 8.01 -6.05 -5.41
CA THR A 141 8.96 -5.23 -6.15
C THR A 141 9.17 -3.87 -5.46
N ALA A 142 8.09 -3.23 -4.99
CA ALA A 142 8.19 -2.00 -4.20
C ALA A 142 8.94 -2.20 -2.88
N GLY A 143 8.69 -3.30 -2.17
CA GLY A 143 9.40 -3.65 -0.92
C GLY A 143 10.90 -3.94 -1.14
N LEU A 144 11.25 -4.58 -2.25
CA LEU A 144 12.63 -4.82 -2.67
C LEU A 144 13.33 -3.52 -3.11
N LEU A 145 12.64 -2.68 -3.89
CA LEU A 145 13.12 -1.34 -4.25
C LEU A 145 13.35 -0.48 -3.00
N ALA A 146 12.50 -0.60 -1.98
CA ALA A 146 12.70 0.08 -0.70
C ALA A 146 13.94 -0.43 0.07
N LEU A 147 14.33 -1.70 -0.11
CA LEU A 147 15.62 -2.21 0.39
C LEU A 147 16.80 -1.71 -0.44
N LEU A 148 16.64 -1.59 -1.75
CA LEU A 148 17.66 -1.04 -2.66
C LEU A 148 17.86 0.47 -2.46
N LEU A 149 16.83 1.17 -1.97
CA LEU A 149 16.95 2.54 -1.50
C LEU A 149 17.95 2.55 -0.35
N THR A 150 19.15 3.06 -0.63
CA THR A 150 20.15 3.38 0.39
C THR A 150 19.51 4.30 1.41
N GLU A 151 19.79 4.07 2.69
CA GLU A 151 19.33 4.99 3.72
C GLU A 151 19.78 6.40 3.38
N THR A 152 18.82 7.27 3.10
CA THR A 152 19.03 8.72 3.16
C THR A 152 19.26 9.17 4.60
N THR A 153 19.04 8.28 5.59
CA THR A 153 19.05 8.51 7.04
C THR A 153 20.43 8.76 7.68
N HIS A 154 21.50 8.87 6.90
CA HIS A 154 22.79 9.36 7.45
C HIS A 154 23.46 10.49 6.67
N LYS A 155 22.82 11.01 5.61
CA LYS A 155 23.18 12.35 5.13
C LYS A 155 22.33 13.34 5.92
N GLN A 156 22.97 13.99 6.90
CA GLN A 156 22.53 15.30 7.37
C GLN A 156 22.07 16.09 6.14
N LEU A 157 20.89 16.71 6.18
CA LEU A 157 20.58 17.77 5.22
C LEU A 157 21.83 18.67 5.22
N PRO A 158 22.54 18.81 4.09
CA PRO A 158 23.67 19.70 4.09
C PRO A 158 23.13 21.06 4.53
N ASP A 159 23.73 21.63 5.58
CA ASP A 159 23.47 22.97 6.10
C ASP A 159 23.65 24.10 5.05
N SER A 160 23.79 23.75 3.77
CA SER A 160 23.94 24.64 2.63
C SER A 160 22.69 25.47 2.34
N LEU A 161 21.48 25.04 2.73
CA LEU A 161 20.29 25.89 2.59
C LEU A 161 20.20 27.01 3.64
N LEU A 162 20.85 26.85 4.79
CA LEU A 162 20.95 27.92 5.79
C LEU A 162 22.05 28.93 5.45
N LYS A 163 23.02 28.55 4.63
CA LYS A 163 24.14 29.43 4.24
C LYS A 163 23.83 30.40 3.09
N ILE A 164 22.79 30.13 2.30
CA ILE A 164 22.37 31.02 1.19
C ILE A 164 21.39 32.12 1.68
N ARG A 165 20.73 31.93 2.83
CA ARG A 165 19.82 32.94 3.40
C ARG A 165 20.53 34.06 4.17
N ASN A 166 21.84 33.92 4.42
CA ASN A 166 22.65 34.89 5.17
C ASN A 166 23.81 35.48 4.31
N SER A 167 23.68 35.49 2.99
CA SER A 167 24.63 36.09 2.05
C SER A 167 23.93 37.08 1.12
#